data_AF-A0A3R6YII3-F1
#
_entry.id   AF-A0A3R6YII3-F1
#
_cell.length_a   1.000
_cell.length_b   1.000
_cell.length_c   1.000
_cell.angle_alpha   90.00
_cell.angle_beta   90.00
_cell.angle_gamma   90.00
#
_symmetry.space_group_name_H-M   'P 1'
#
loop_
_entity.id
_entity.type
_entity.pdbx_description
1 polymer ?
#
loop_
_entity_poly.entity_id
_entity_poly.type
_entity_poly.pdbx_seq_one_letter_code
_entity_poly.pdbx_strand_id
1 'polypeptide(L)'
;MWQEFVQKLQKILDNYQQGELLKSPLLLSDSQQRVICQVTFKKQGKFYSYLGKDGLQVGDWVIVPVGSDNHQLKASIQKISNEIPFLGLDHLKSIIRQCTPNDFE
;
A
#
# COMPACT_ATOMS: atom_id res chain seq x y z
N MET A 1 25.22 -2.42 -24.46
CA MET A 1 25.33 -2.79 -23.03
C MET A 1 25.64 -1.57 -22.14
N TRP A 2 26.73 -0.82 -22.39
CA TRP A 2 27.03 0.41 -21.61
C TRP A 2 26.13 1.60 -21.95
N GLN A 3 25.72 1.73 -23.21
CA GLN A 3 24.84 2.82 -23.65
C GLN A 3 23.47 2.82 -22.95
N GLU A 4 22.89 1.64 -22.71
CA GLU A 4 21.62 1.53 -21.97
C GLU A 4 21.75 1.97 -20.51
N PHE A 5 22.89 1.67 -19.90
CA PHE A 5 23.19 2.10 -18.53
C PHE A 5 23.32 3.62 -18.45
N VAL A 6 24.05 4.23 -19.40
CA VAL A 6 24.21 5.69 -19.48
C VAL A 6 22.87 6.38 -19.72
N GLN A 7 22.02 5.85 -20.61
CA GLN A 7 20.68 6.41 -20.83
C GLN A 7 19.76 6.32 -19.60
N LYS A 8 19.87 5.24 -18.82
CA LYS A 8 19.14 5.14 -17.55
C LYS A 8 19.61 6.18 -16.54
N LEU A 9 20.92 6.42 -16.43
CA LEU A 9 21.46 7.44 -15.54
C LEU A 9 21.07 8.86 -15.98
N GLN A 10 21.10 9.14 -17.28
CA GLN A 10 20.69 10.43 -17.82
C GLN A 10 19.23 10.73 -17.51
N LYS A 11 18.33 9.75 -17.68
CA LYS A 11 16.93 9.89 -17.30
C LYS A 11 16.74 10.22 -15.80
N ILE A 12 17.56 9.64 -14.94
CA ILE A 12 17.52 9.92 -13.49
C ILE A 12 18.00 11.36 -13.19
N LEU A 13 19.03 11.82 -13.89
CA LEU A 13 19.59 13.17 -13.74
C LEU A 13 18.68 14.26 -14.33
N ASP A 14 18.02 14.01 -15.46
CA ASP A 14 17.05 14.92 -16.06
C ASP A 14 15.84 15.09 -15.14
N ASN A 15 15.38 14.00 -14.51
CA ASN A 15 14.36 14.05 -13.47
C ASN A 15 14.81 14.82 -12.21
N TYR A 16 16.13 14.93 -11.97
CA TYR A 16 16.73 15.73 -10.90
C TYR A 16 16.53 17.23 -11.13
N GLN A 17 16.69 17.69 -12.38
CA GLN A 17 16.47 19.09 -12.74
C GLN A 17 14.98 19.47 -12.75
N GLN A 18 14.08 18.51 -12.96
CA GLN A 18 12.63 18.75 -13.00
C GLN A 18 11.91 18.60 -11.64
N GLY A 19 12.63 18.32 -10.55
CA GLY A 19 12.03 18.19 -9.22
C GLY A 19 11.19 16.92 -9.01
N GLU A 20 11.29 15.93 -9.90
CA GLU A 20 10.50 14.68 -9.82
C GLU A 20 11.10 13.61 -8.89
N LEU A 21 12.29 13.85 -8.30
CA LEU A 21 12.96 12.91 -7.38
C LEU A 21 12.24 12.61 -6.08
N LEU A 22 11.26 13.44 -5.72
CA LEU A 22 10.38 13.18 -4.58
C LEU A 22 9.42 12.00 -4.82
N LYS A 23 9.42 11.41 -6.02
CA LYS A 23 8.67 10.19 -6.36
C LYS A 23 9.51 8.91 -6.34
N SER A 24 10.80 8.97 -6.00
CA SER A 24 11.54 7.73 -5.78
C SER A 24 11.13 7.13 -4.42
N PRO A 25 10.73 5.85 -4.34
CA PRO A 25 10.40 5.20 -3.07
C PRO A 25 11.55 5.21 -2.05
N LEU A 26 12.77 5.48 -2.53
CA LEU A 26 14.02 5.48 -1.77
C LEU A 26 14.33 6.83 -1.10
N LEU A 27 13.73 7.96 -1.53
CA LEU A 27 14.01 9.30 -1.00
C LEU A 27 12.86 9.92 -0.20
N LEU A 28 11.76 9.19 0.02
CA LEU A 28 10.68 9.63 0.91
C LEU A 28 11.17 9.57 2.37
N SER A 29 11.75 10.69 2.79
CA SER A 29 12.28 10.95 4.12
C SER A 29 11.21 10.75 5.20
N ASP A 30 11.44 9.77 6.08
CA ASP A 30 11.18 9.72 7.54
C ASP A 30 9.93 10.37 8.20
N SER A 31 8.90 10.77 7.47
CA SER A 31 7.77 11.53 8.05
C SER A 31 6.38 11.06 7.63
N GLN A 32 6.27 10.01 6.81
CA GLN A 32 5.02 9.31 6.55
C GLN A 32 5.29 7.81 6.72
N GLN A 33 5.25 7.32 7.96
CA GLN A 33 5.21 5.87 8.22
C GLN A 33 3.98 5.30 7.52
N ARG A 34 4.17 4.77 6.31
CA ARG A 34 3.08 4.16 5.55
C ARG A 34 2.70 2.86 6.24
N VAL A 35 1.53 2.85 6.83
CA VAL A 35 0.95 1.69 7.49
C VAL A 35 0.47 0.72 6.41
N ILE A 36 1.04 -0.49 6.35
CA ILE A 36 0.57 -1.58 5.50
C ILE A 36 -0.12 -2.59 6.38
N CYS A 37 -1.37 -2.90 6.04
CA CYS A 37 -2.20 -3.83 6.78
C CYS A 37 -2.35 -5.12 5.98
N GLN A 38 -1.98 -6.25 6.58
CA GLN A 38 -2.36 -7.55 6.06
C GLN A 38 -3.72 -7.93 6.64
N VAL A 39 -4.69 -8.14 5.76
CA VAL A 39 -6.07 -8.43 6.13
C VAL A 39 -6.48 -9.84 5.68
N THR A 40 -7.48 -10.39 6.35
CA THR A 40 -8.11 -11.66 5.97
C THR A 40 -9.63 -11.54 5.93
N PHE A 41 -10.26 -12.12 4.91
CA PHE A 41 -11.69 -11.97 4.63
C PHE A 41 -12.57 -12.98 5.37
N LYS A 42 -12.00 -14.12 5.78
CA LYS A 42 -12.60 -15.20 6.59
C LYS A 42 -11.45 -16.03 7.20
N LYS A 43 -11.73 -17.03 8.04
CA LYS A 43 -10.77 -18.01 8.62
C LYS A 43 -9.90 -18.79 7.59
N GLN A 44 -9.97 -18.48 6.30
CA GLN A 44 -9.40 -19.25 5.19
C GLN A 44 -7.92 -18.96 4.89
N GLY A 45 -7.13 -18.50 5.86
CA GLY A 45 -5.65 -18.56 5.82
C GLY A 45 -4.93 -17.72 4.76
N LYS A 46 -5.63 -17.07 3.82
CA LYS A 46 -5.04 -16.12 2.85
C LYS A 46 -5.02 -14.71 3.45
N PHE A 47 -3.86 -14.07 3.32
CA PHE A 47 -3.61 -12.70 3.73
C PHE A 47 -3.39 -11.83 2.51
N TYR A 48 -3.99 -10.65 2.52
CA TYR A 48 -3.87 -9.67 1.45
C TYR A 48 -3.34 -8.37 2.03
N SER A 49 -2.36 -7.77 1.37
CA SER A 49 -1.77 -6.51 1.82
C SER A 49 -2.56 -5.32 1.26
N TYR A 50 -2.83 -4.35 2.11
CA TYR A 50 -3.51 -3.09 1.77
C TYR A 50 -2.77 -1.91 2.39
N LEU A 51 -2.92 -0.73 1.79
CA LEU A 51 -2.49 0.53 2.39
C LEU A 51 -3.49 0.93 3.48
N GLY A 52 -2.99 1.04 4.71
CA GLY A 52 -3.73 1.46 5.89
C GLY A 52 -3.65 2.97 6.14
N LYS A 53 -4.44 3.40 7.11
CA LYS A 53 -4.44 4.75 7.66
C LYS A 53 -3.94 4.70 9.11
N ASP A 54 -3.55 5.84 9.65
CA ASP A 54 -3.18 5.96 11.05
C ASP A 54 -4.36 5.58 11.97
N GLY A 55 -4.04 4.94 13.09
CA GLY A 55 -5.02 4.54 14.11
C GLY A 55 -5.65 3.15 13.95
N LEU A 56 -5.36 2.44 12.87
CA LEU A 56 -5.77 1.04 12.70
C LEU A 56 -4.92 0.10 13.57
N GLN A 57 -5.56 -0.94 14.13
CA GLN A 57 -4.91 -1.92 15.01
C GLN A 57 -5.17 -3.36 14.55
N VAL A 58 -4.32 -4.28 14.98
CA VAL A 58 -4.52 -5.72 14.74
C VAL A 58 -5.81 -6.17 15.43
N GLY A 59 -6.65 -6.90 14.71
CA GLY A 59 -7.98 -7.31 15.14
C GLY A 59 -9.11 -6.37 14.72
N ASP A 60 -8.79 -5.16 14.23
CA ASP A 60 -9.81 -4.27 13.69
C ASP A 60 -10.45 -4.85 12.43
N TRP A 61 -11.76 -4.66 12.32
CA TRP A 61 -12.49 -4.93 11.10
C TRP A 61 -12.48 -3.70 10.21
N VAL A 62 -12.19 -3.90 8.93
CA VAL A 62 -12.07 -2.85 7.92
C VAL A 62 -12.84 -3.22 6.66
N ILE A 63 -13.26 -2.18 5.93
CA ILE A 63 -13.86 -2.32 4.61
C ILE A 63 -12.79 -2.07 3.55
N VAL A 64 -12.63 -3.02 2.64
CA VAL A 64 -11.59 -2.98 1.60
C VAL A 64 -12.18 -3.31 0.23
N PRO A 65 -11.62 -2.75 -0.84
CA PRO A 65 -12.04 -3.07 -2.20
C PRO A 65 -11.43 -4.41 -2.65
N VAL A 66 -12.24 -5.24 -3.29
CA VAL A 66 -11.86 -6.56 -3.82
C VAL A 66 -12.27 -6.66 -5.29
N GLY A 67 -11.57 -7.51 -6.06
CA GLY A 67 -11.85 -7.71 -7.47
C GLY A 67 -11.48 -6.51 -8.35
N SER A 68 -11.71 -6.63 -9.66
CA SER A 68 -11.55 -5.54 -10.64
C SER A 68 -12.71 -4.53 -10.59
N ASP A 69 -13.87 -4.96 -10.12
CA ASP A 69 -15.10 -4.18 -9.93
C ASP A 69 -15.08 -3.33 -8.64
N ASN A 70 -14.04 -3.50 -7.79
CA ASN A 70 -13.89 -2.77 -6.52
C ASN A 70 -15.10 -2.93 -5.58
N HIS A 71 -15.78 -4.08 -5.62
CA HIS A 71 -16.81 -4.36 -4.64
C HIS A 71 -16.21 -4.39 -3.23
N GLN A 72 -16.99 -3.91 -2.26
CA GLN A 72 -16.51 -3.71 -0.90
C GLN A 72 -16.71 -5.00 -0.10
N LEU A 73 -15.66 -5.45 0.58
CA LEU A 73 -15.72 -6.58 1.49
C LEU A 73 -15.11 -6.23 2.84
N LYS A 74 -15.62 -6.91 3.86
CA LYS A 74 -15.15 -6.83 5.22
C LYS A 74 -13.96 -7.76 5.44
N ALA A 75 -12.91 -7.26 6.08
CA ALA A 75 -11.72 -8.03 6.43
C ALA A 75 -11.21 -7.66 7.83
N SER A 76 -10.55 -8.60 8.50
CA SER A 76 -9.89 -8.38 9.79
C SER A 76 -8.41 -8.10 9.57
N ILE A 77 -7.86 -7.10 10.26
CA ILE A 77 -6.42 -6.83 10.26
C ILE A 77 -5.71 -7.91 11.07
N GLN A 78 -4.77 -8.61 10.44
CA GLN A 78 -4.00 -9.69 11.07
C GLN A 78 -2.58 -9.26 11.40
N LYS A 79 -2.00 -8.36 10.60
CA LYS A 79 -0.66 -7.81 10.82
C LYS A 79 -0.59 -6.38 10.29
N ILE A 80 0.21 -5.56 10.95
CA ILE A 80 0.57 -4.22 10.51
C ILE A 80 2.09 -4.15 10.35
N SER A 81 2.55 -3.56 9.26
CA SER A 81 3.97 -3.38 8.97
C SER A 81 4.20 -2.06 8.23
N ASN A 82 5.41 -1.52 8.31
CA ASN A 82 5.83 -0.37 7.52
C ASN A 82 6.68 -0.80 6.30
N GLU A 83 6.84 -2.11 6.11
CA GLU A 83 7.64 -2.70 5.04
C GLU A 83 6.85 -2.79 3.74
N ILE A 84 7.40 -2.23 2.67
CA ILE A 84 6.80 -2.31 1.34
C ILE A 84 6.88 -3.77 0.85
N PRO A 85 5.77 -4.38 0.36
CA PRO A 85 5.80 -5.73 -0.15
C PRO A 85 6.66 -5.81 -1.40
N PHE A 86 7.18 -7.01 -1.73
CA PHE A 86 7.98 -7.24 -2.94
C PHE A 86 7.29 -6.75 -4.23
N LEU A 87 5.97 -6.80 -4.27
CA LEU A 87 5.16 -6.34 -5.40
C LEU A 87 5.18 -4.82 -5.60
N GLY A 88 5.64 -4.03 -4.61
CA GLY A 88 5.63 -2.57 -4.66
C GLY A 88 4.30 -1.95 -4.23
N LEU A 89 4.30 -0.63 -3.99
CA LEU A 89 3.14 0.11 -3.49
C LEU A 89 2.05 0.33 -4.55
N ASP A 90 2.44 0.43 -5.82
CA ASP A 90 1.51 0.73 -6.93
C ASP A 90 0.46 -0.37 -7.15
N HIS A 91 0.74 -1.58 -6.63
CA HIS A 91 -0.16 -2.73 -6.71
C HIS A 91 -1.05 -2.89 -5.48
N LEU A 92 -0.85 -2.07 -4.44
CA LEU A 92 -1.63 -2.14 -3.21
C LEU A 92 -2.87 -1.24 -3.31
N LYS A 93 -4.02 -1.83 -3.02
CA LYS A 93 -5.25 -1.06 -2.82
C LYS A 93 -5.27 -0.44 -1.42
N SER A 94 -6.02 0.64 -1.26
CA SER A 94 -6.18 1.32 0.03
C SER A 94 -7.39 0.82 0.80
N ILE A 95 -7.27 0.74 2.12
CA ILE A 95 -8.40 0.52 3.02
C ILE A 95 -9.34 1.73 2.92
N ILE A 96 -10.63 1.45 2.70
CA ILE A 96 -11.64 2.50 2.54
C ILE A 96 -11.89 3.17 3.89
N ARG A 97 -12.29 2.37 4.88
CA ARG A 97 -12.58 2.82 6.26
C ARG A 97 -12.59 1.65 7.26
N GLN A 98 -12.53 1.99 8.54
CA GLN A 98 -12.84 1.06 9.62
C GLN A 98 -14.32 0.68 9.56
N CYS A 99 -14.61 -0.58 9.88
CA CYS A 99 -15.96 -1.10 9.94
C CYS A 99 -16.70 -0.48 11.14
N THR A 100 -17.88 0.05 10.88
CA THR A 100 -18.79 0.65 11.87
C THR A 100 -19.98 -0.27 12.11
N PRO A 101 -20.71 -0.14 13.24
CA PRO A 101 -21.87 -0.99 13.55
C PRO A 101 -22.97 -0.97 12.47
N ASN A 102 -23.11 0.12 11.71
CA ASN A 102 -24.06 0.22 10.60
C ASN A 102 -23.70 -0.64 9.37
N ASP A 103 -22.49 -1.22 9.32
CA ASP A 103 -22.11 -2.15 8.25
C ASP A 103 -22.65 -3.57 8.47
N PHE A 104 -23.42 -3.77 9.55
CA PHE A 104 -23.99 -5.05 9.98
C PHE A 104 -25.52 -5.11 9.86
N GLU A 105 -26.16 -4.07 9.31
CA GLU A 105 -27.61 -4.04 9.02
C GLU A 105 -27.95 -4.65 7.66
#